data_AF-A0A7C3LHU6-F1
#
_entry.id   AF-A0A7C3LHU6-F1
#
_cell.length_a   1.000
_cell.length_b   1.000
_cell.length_c   1.000
_cell.angle_alpha   90.00
_cell.angle_beta   90.00
_cell.angle_gamma   90.00
#
_symmetry.space_group_name_H-M   'P 1'
#
loop_
_entity.id
_entity.type
_entity.pdbx_description
1 polymer ?
#
loop_
_entity_poly.entity_id
_entity_poly.type
_entity_poly.pdbx_seq_one_letter_code
_entity_poly.pdbx_strand_id
1 'polypeptide(L)'
;MKNQVELARGVRAYPPVWDAYFRAAAWIRQYTKPDDLIVDRKAALLAYATDRRVVSFPRESDPKRMLAWMEKEGVDYVLVPEIPYDDIQRYLIPAISAEQRRFYPAFEVEEPYTVLLCLLPAPP
;
A
#
# COMPACT_ATOMS: atom_id res chain seq x y z
N MET A 1 -36.64 -9.34 -8.45
CA MET A 1 -35.66 -8.28 -8.75
C MET A 1 -35.21 -7.72 -7.41
N LYS A 2 -34.05 -8.15 -6.89
CA LYS A 2 -33.60 -7.75 -5.55
C LYS A 2 -33.17 -6.27 -5.58
N ASN A 3 -33.66 -5.50 -4.61
CA ASN A 3 -33.42 -4.07 -4.48
C ASN A 3 -31.90 -3.82 -4.33
N GLN A 4 -31.33 -2.81 -5.00
CA GLN A 4 -29.89 -2.50 -4.90
C GLN A 4 -29.44 -2.26 -3.44
N VAL A 5 -30.37 -1.86 -2.57
CA VAL A 5 -30.17 -1.73 -1.11
C VAL A 5 -29.91 -3.08 -0.42
N GLU A 6 -30.45 -4.20 -0.91
CA GLU A 6 -30.16 -5.54 -0.38
C GLU A 6 -28.81 -6.09 -0.86
N LEU A 7 -28.38 -5.73 -2.08
CA LEU A 7 -27.01 -6.05 -2.53
C LEU A 7 -25.97 -5.35 -1.64
N ALA A 8 -26.24 -4.11 -1.22
CA ALA A 8 -25.38 -3.37 -0.29
C ALA A 8 -25.30 -4.02 1.11
N ARG A 9 -26.37 -4.69 1.57
CA ARG A 9 -26.38 -5.44 2.84
C ARG A 9 -25.67 -6.80 2.77
N GLY A 10 -25.45 -7.33 1.56
CA GLY A 10 -24.68 -8.56 1.31
C GLY A 10 -23.16 -8.35 1.25
N VAL A 11 -22.69 -7.10 1.30
CA VAL A 11 -21.28 -6.79 1.43
C VAL A 11 -20.87 -7.14 2.85
N ARG A 12 -20.12 -8.24 3.00
CA ARG A 12 -19.45 -8.55 4.27
C ARG A 12 -18.57 -7.35 4.59
N ALA A 13 -18.99 -6.54 5.57
CA ALA A 13 -18.18 -5.42 6.03
C ALA A 13 -16.79 -5.98 6.39
N TYR A 14 -15.74 -5.36 5.86
CA TYR A 14 -14.39 -5.74 6.26
C TYR A 14 -14.25 -5.60 7.78
N PRO A 15 -13.43 -6.44 8.44
CA PRO A 15 -13.16 -6.25 9.86
C PRO A 15 -12.64 -4.82 10.12
N PRO A 16 -12.88 -4.24 11.32
CA PRO A 16 -12.50 -2.86 11.63
C PRO A 16 -11.03 -2.51 11.34
N VAL A 17 -10.13 -3.50 11.38
CA VAL A 17 -8.71 -3.36 11.03
C VAL A 17 -8.47 -2.80 9.61
N TRP A 18 -9.45 -2.88 8.72
CA TRP A 18 -9.36 -2.37 7.35
C TRP A 18 -9.76 -0.89 7.19
N ASP A 19 -10.32 -0.26 8.22
CA ASP A 19 -10.76 1.14 8.12
C ASP A 19 -9.61 2.07 7.72
N ALA A 20 -8.46 1.94 8.39
CA ALA A 20 -7.25 2.71 8.09
C ALA A 20 -6.74 2.46 6.66
N TYR A 21 -6.85 1.22 6.15
CA TYR A 21 -6.49 0.87 4.77
C TYR A 21 -7.38 1.58 3.74
N PHE A 22 -8.70 1.62 3.95
CA PHE A 22 -9.60 2.32 3.03
C PHE A 22 -9.50 3.85 3.15
N ARG A 23 -9.17 4.38 4.32
CA ARG A 23 -8.81 5.79 4.48
C ARG A 23 -7.54 6.15 3.70
N ALA A 24 -6.52 5.29 3.75
CA ALA A 24 -5.33 5.45 2.93
C ALA A 24 -5.66 5.37 1.43
N ALA A 25 -6.54 4.46 1.01
CA ALA A 25 -7.01 4.38 -0.37
C ALA A 25 -7.74 5.66 -0.82
N ALA A 26 -8.62 6.22 0.01
CA ALA A 26 -9.29 7.48 -0.27
C ALA A 26 -8.30 8.64 -0.42
N TRP A 27 -7.31 8.71 0.49
CA TRP A 27 -6.24 9.71 0.42
C TRP A 27 -5.42 9.55 -0.86
N ILE A 28 -4.99 8.33 -1.21
CA ILE A 28 -4.25 8.03 -2.44
C ILE A 28 -5.04 8.55 -3.66
N ARG A 29 -6.32 8.18 -3.77
CA ARG A 29 -7.18 8.60 -4.89
C ARG A 29 -7.23 10.12 -5.05
N GLN A 30 -7.19 10.85 -3.95
CA GLN A 30 -7.34 12.30 -3.92
C GLN A 30 -6.03 13.04 -4.16
N TYR A 31 -4.90 12.53 -3.66
CA TYR A 31 -3.66 13.30 -3.55
C TYR A 31 -2.47 12.77 -4.36
N THR A 32 -2.51 11.53 -4.86
CA THR A 32 -1.45 11.01 -5.75
C THR A 32 -1.80 11.27 -7.21
N LYS A 33 -0.79 11.28 -8.09
CA LYS A 33 -0.99 11.43 -9.53
C LYS A 33 -1.45 10.10 -10.15
N PRO A 34 -2.17 10.12 -11.29
CA PRO A 34 -2.63 8.89 -11.96
C PRO A 34 -1.51 7.93 -12.39
N ASP A 35 -0.32 8.46 -12.67
CA ASP A 35 0.86 7.72 -13.13
C ASP A 35 1.73 7.17 -12.00
N ASP A 36 1.55 7.64 -10.76
CA ASP A 36 2.27 7.15 -9.58
C ASP A 36 2.07 5.63 -9.41
N LEU A 37 3.17 4.90 -9.21
CA LEU A 37 3.18 3.47 -8.97
C LEU A 37 3.24 3.15 -7.47
N ILE A 38 2.24 2.41 -6.99
CA ILE A 38 2.09 2.07 -5.58
C ILE A 38 2.37 0.59 -5.36
N VAL A 39 3.16 0.26 -4.35
CA VAL A 39 3.33 -1.11 -3.86
C VAL A 39 2.30 -1.39 -2.78
N ASP A 40 1.53 -2.46 -2.97
CA ASP A 40 0.58 -2.97 -1.98
C ASP A 40 0.49 -4.51 -2.01
N ARG A 41 0.24 -5.11 -0.85
CA ARG A 41 0.05 -6.57 -0.74
C ARG A 41 -1.23 -7.02 -1.46
N LYS A 42 -2.26 -6.17 -1.54
CA LYS A 42 -3.56 -6.42 -2.18
C LYS A 42 -3.74 -5.55 -3.43
N ALA A 43 -2.71 -5.51 -4.28
CA ALA A 43 -2.63 -4.63 -5.45
C ALA A 43 -3.93 -4.46 -6.27
N ALA A 44 -4.62 -5.57 -6.61
CA ALA A 44 -5.87 -5.49 -7.38
C ALA A 44 -7.00 -4.75 -6.65
N LEU A 45 -7.11 -4.93 -5.32
CA LEU A 45 -8.11 -4.24 -4.50
C LEU A 45 -7.76 -2.75 -4.41
N LEU A 46 -6.51 -2.41 -4.14
CA LEU A 46 -6.10 -1.02 -4.04
C LEU A 46 -6.24 -0.31 -5.39
N ALA A 47 -5.80 -0.93 -6.50
CA ALA A 47 -5.97 -0.37 -7.84
C ALA A 47 -7.44 -0.07 -8.16
N TYR A 48 -8.34 -0.99 -7.81
CA TYR A 48 -9.79 -0.79 -7.98
C TYR A 48 -10.31 0.37 -7.12
N ALA A 49 -9.88 0.47 -5.86
CA ALA A 49 -10.34 1.51 -4.94
C ALA A 49 -9.80 2.91 -5.29
N THR A 50 -8.58 2.99 -5.82
CA THR A 50 -7.86 4.26 -6.00
C THR A 50 -7.86 4.79 -7.42
N ASP A 51 -8.11 3.94 -8.42
CA ASP A 51 -7.88 4.26 -9.83
C ASP A 51 -6.42 4.71 -10.06
N ARG A 52 -5.48 3.94 -9.50
CA ARG A 52 -4.02 4.12 -9.63
C ARG A 52 -3.34 2.85 -10.09
N ARG A 53 -2.12 3.01 -10.60
CA ARG A 53 -1.23 1.89 -10.89
C ARG A 53 -0.74 1.30 -9.56
N VAL A 54 -1.07 0.03 -9.33
CA VAL A 54 -0.66 -0.68 -8.12
C VAL A 54 -0.07 -2.03 -8.49
N VAL A 55 1.07 -2.37 -7.90
CA VAL A 55 1.74 -3.66 -8.05
C VAL A 55 1.91 -4.35 -6.70
N SER A 56 1.95 -5.67 -6.72
CA SER A 56 2.45 -6.43 -5.57
C SER A 56 3.97 -6.55 -5.66
N PHE A 57 4.59 -6.97 -4.58
CA PHE A 57 6.05 -7.11 -4.46
C PHE A 57 6.49 -8.58 -4.60
N PRO A 58 7.74 -8.84 -5.00
CA PRO A 58 8.21 -10.18 -5.37
C PRO A 58 8.45 -11.15 -4.20
N ARG A 59 8.21 -10.73 -2.94
CA ARG A 59 8.64 -11.47 -1.73
C ARG A 59 10.13 -11.80 -1.72
N GLU A 60 10.94 -10.86 -2.21
CA GLU A 60 12.39 -10.95 -2.13
C GLU A 60 12.85 -10.77 -0.67
N SER A 61 13.61 -11.74 -0.17
CA SER A 61 14.12 -11.77 1.21
C SER A 61 15.34 -10.88 1.41
N ASP A 62 16.08 -10.57 0.35
CA ASP A 62 17.22 -9.66 0.38
C ASP A 62 16.74 -8.20 0.26
N PRO A 63 16.89 -7.38 1.31
CA PRO A 63 16.42 -5.99 1.31
C PRO A 63 16.96 -5.17 0.14
N LYS A 64 18.21 -5.40 -0.27
CA LYS A 64 18.83 -4.64 -1.37
C LYS A 64 18.21 -5.02 -2.72
N ARG A 65 17.90 -6.30 -2.94
CA ARG A 65 17.23 -6.74 -4.17
C ARG A 65 15.77 -6.31 -4.22
N MET A 66 15.08 -6.25 -3.08
CA MET A 66 13.75 -5.66 -2.99
C MET A 66 13.75 -4.17 -3.35
N LEU A 67 14.70 -3.40 -2.80
CA LEU A 67 14.85 -1.97 -3.14
C LEU A 67 15.22 -1.75 -4.60
N ALA A 68 16.17 -2.52 -5.13
CA ALA A 68 16.54 -2.44 -6.56
C ALA A 68 15.36 -2.79 -7.47
N TRP A 69 14.48 -3.71 -7.05
CA TRP A 69 13.23 -3.97 -7.76
C TRP A 69 12.30 -2.76 -7.71
N MET A 70 12.08 -2.13 -6.54
CA MET A 70 11.26 -0.93 -6.42
C MET A 70 11.77 0.20 -7.33
N GLU A 71 13.09 0.41 -7.39
CA GLU A 71 13.71 1.40 -8.27
C GLU A 71 13.51 1.07 -9.75
N LYS A 72 13.72 -0.19 -10.13
CA LYS A 72 13.57 -0.65 -11.51
C LYS A 72 12.13 -0.48 -12.01
N GLU A 73 11.15 -0.77 -11.16
CA GLU A 73 9.73 -0.61 -11.51
C GLU A 73 9.28 0.86 -11.51
N GLY A 74 10.06 1.76 -10.91
CA GLY A 74 9.69 3.16 -10.72
C GLY A 74 8.60 3.32 -9.66
N VAL A 75 8.75 2.65 -8.52
CA VAL A 75 7.82 2.76 -7.38
C VAL A 75 7.91 4.14 -6.76
N ASP A 76 6.76 4.80 -6.61
CA ASP A 76 6.63 6.10 -5.95
C ASP A 76 6.17 5.97 -4.50
N TYR A 77 5.30 5.00 -4.21
CA TYR A 77 4.76 4.80 -2.86
C TYR A 77 4.72 3.34 -2.43
N VAL A 78 4.80 3.10 -1.11
CA VAL A 78 4.59 1.80 -0.47
C VAL A 78 3.53 1.93 0.61
N LEU A 79 2.44 1.17 0.50
CA LEU A 79 1.40 1.12 1.54
C LEU A 79 1.71 0.00 2.54
N VAL A 80 1.80 0.35 3.81
CA VAL A 80 2.09 -0.57 4.92
C VAL A 80 0.93 -0.50 5.93
N PRO A 81 -0.10 -1.35 5.77
CA PRO A 81 -1.20 -1.45 6.71
C PRO A 81 -0.93 -2.48 7.83
N GLU A 82 -1.47 -2.23 9.01
CA GLU A 82 -1.56 -3.18 10.13
C GLU A 82 -2.71 -4.17 9.90
N ILE A 83 -2.64 -4.91 8.79
CA ILE A 83 -3.50 -6.06 8.53
C ILE A 83 -2.61 -7.30 8.69
N PRO A 84 -3.06 -8.38 9.36
CA PRO A 84 -2.21 -9.53 9.71
C PRO A 84 -1.80 -10.33 8.47
N TYR A 85 -0.78 -9.81 7.78
CA TYR A 85 -0.13 -10.39 6.62
C TYR A 85 1.35 -10.57 6.91
N ASP A 86 1.78 -11.82 6.96
CA ASP A 86 3.18 -12.17 7.23
C ASP A 86 4.13 -11.58 6.19
N ASP A 87 3.71 -11.49 4.93
CA ASP A 87 4.55 -11.01 3.82
C ASP A 87 5.07 -9.58 4.03
N ILE A 88 4.28 -8.68 4.63
CA ILE A 88 4.70 -7.27 4.82
C ILE A 88 5.87 -7.22 5.79
N GLN A 89 5.68 -7.83 6.97
CA GLN A 89 6.69 -7.88 8.03
C GLN A 89 7.93 -8.66 7.59
N ARG A 90 7.76 -9.68 6.75
CA ARG A 90 8.86 -10.53 6.29
C ARG A 90 9.69 -9.93 5.16
N TYR A 91 9.09 -9.13 4.28
CA TYR A 91 9.76 -8.70 3.04
C TYR A 91 9.80 -7.17 2.84
N LEU A 92 8.71 -6.46 3.10
CA LEU A 92 8.67 -5.00 2.89
C LEU A 92 9.36 -4.25 4.04
N ILE A 93 9.07 -4.61 5.29
CA ILE A 93 9.64 -3.93 6.45
C ILE A 93 11.18 -3.99 6.44
N PRO A 94 11.84 -5.14 6.19
CA PRO A 94 13.30 -5.17 6.12
C PRO A 94 13.89 -4.27 5.02
N ALA A 95 13.22 -4.16 3.86
CA ALA A 95 13.63 -3.26 2.78
C ALA A 95 13.50 -1.79 3.18
N ILE A 96 12.37 -1.43 3.80
CA ILE A 96 12.13 -0.07 4.31
C ILE A 96 13.16 0.29 5.39
N SER A 97 13.39 -0.61 6.35
CA SER A 97 14.35 -0.38 7.44
C SER A 97 15.80 -0.27 6.96
N ALA A 98 16.19 -0.98 5.90
CA ALA A 98 17.54 -0.94 5.36
C ALA A 98 17.93 0.45 4.80
N GLU A 99 16.95 1.21 4.28
CA GLU A 99 17.16 2.54 3.70
C GLU A 99 16.10 3.55 4.18
N GLN A 100 15.81 3.55 5.49
CA GLN A 100 14.69 4.31 6.07
C GLN A 100 14.66 5.80 5.68
N ARG A 101 15.83 6.42 5.48
CA ARG A 101 15.95 7.84 5.06
C ARG A 101 15.32 8.14 3.70
N ARG A 102 15.05 7.11 2.88
CA ARG A 102 14.40 7.22 1.59
C ARG A 102 12.88 7.09 1.65
N PHE A 103 12.33 6.69 2.79
CA PHE A 103 10.89 6.49 2.97
C PHE A 103 10.32 7.62 3.82
N TYR A 104 9.53 8.50 3.19
CA TYR A 104 8.89 9.62 3.88
C TYR A 104 7.38 9.37 4.06
N PRO A 105 6.81 9.53 5.26
CA PRO A 105 5.37 9.33 5.46
C PRO A 105 4.56 10.40 4.74
N ALA A 106 3.81 9.99 3.72
CA ALA A 106 2.89 10.87 2.99
C ALA A 106 1.49 10.90 3.64
N PHE A 107 1.08 9.79 4.25
CA PHE A 107 -0.17 9.66 4.99
C PHE A 107 0.01 8.61 6.09
N GLU A 108 -0.58 8.86 7.26
CA GLU A 108 -0.47 7.97 8.42
C GLU A 108 -1.77 7.97 9.23
N VAL A 109 -2.15 6.79 9.73
CA VAL A 109 -3.23 6.57 10.68
C VAL A 109 -2.64 5.76 11.83
N GLU A 110 -2.87 6.17 13.07
CA GLU A 110 -2.24 5.54 14.24
C GLU A 110 -2.95 4.24 14.67
N GLU A 111 -4.28 4.14 14.53
CA GLU A 111 -5.04 2.99 15.00
C GLU A 111 -6.23 2.66 14.07
N PRO A 112 -6.26 1.45 13.47
CA PRO A 112 -5.11 0.55 13.26
C PRO A 112 -3.98 1.26 12.51
N TYR A 113 -2.73 0.93 12.81
CA TYR A 113 -1.59 1.58 12.20
C TYR A 113 -1.61 1.37 10.68
N THR A 114 -1.51 2.42 9.89
CA THR A 114 -1.37 2.33 8.44
C THR A 114 -0.59 3.53 7.96
N VAL A 115 0.48 3.28 7.21
CA VAL A 115 1.30 4.34 6.64
C VAL A 115 1.47 4.14 5.14
N LEU A 116 1.32 5.24 4.40
CA LEU A 116 1.74 5.36 3.01
C LEU A 116 3.09 6.07 3.00
N LEU A 117 4.12 5.38 2.51
CA LEU A 117 5.48 5.89 2.44
C LEU A 117 5.77 6.31 1.01
N CYS A 118 6.18 7.56 0.79
CA CYS A 118 6.80 8.02 -0.45
C CYS A 118 8.24 7.48 -0.53
N LEU A 119 8.61 6.89 -1.66
CA LEU A 119 9.96 6.41 -1.94
C LEU A 119 10.74 7.50 -2.68
N LEU A 120 11.77 8.02 -2.04
CA LEU A 120 12.70 8.98 -2.63
C LEU A 120 13.75 8.28 -3.50
N PRO A 121 14.25 8.96 -4.54
CA PRO A 121 15.39 8.49 -5.32
C PRO A 121 16.58 8.14 -4.42
N ALA A 122 17.42 7.21 -4.88
CA ALA A 122 18.68 6.95 -4.21
C ALA A 122 19.51 8.25 -4.12
N PRO A 123 20.17 8.53 -2.99
CA PRO A 123 21.07 9.67 -2.90
C PRO A 123 22.20 9.54 -3.95
N PRO A 124 22.73 10.68 -4.44
CA PRO A 124 23.84 10.70 -5.40
C PRO A 124 25.14 10.14 -4.82
#